data_AF-A0A845ZGY2-F1
#
_entry.id   AF-A0A845ZGY2-F1
#
_cell.length_a   1.000
_cell.length_b   1.000
_cell.length_c   1.000
_cell.angle_alpha   90.00
_cell.angle_beta   90.00
_cell.angle_gamma   90.00
#
_symmetry.space_group_name_H-M   'P 1'
#
loop_
_entity.id
_entity.type
_entity.pdbx_description
1 polymer ?
#
loop_
_entity_poly.entity_id
_entity_poly.type
_entity_poly.pdbx_seq_one_letter_code
_entity_poly.pdbx_strand_id
1 'polypeptide(L)'
;MGINKAARIVINHCLKKSIGTIVLGWNKGQKNQIELGKKSNSEFVPIPTARLKERIAQLCSEYGILFIETEESYTSVASFLDGDNLPNYGEKPNDWKPLGKRIKRGLYRSSNNCLINADCNGAANIIRKVSRKLSLDLSRLCRGTLTCPQRVYLWSAKKKQSNMDLSCCVVSA
;
A
#
# COMPACT_ATOMS: atom_id res chain seq x y z
N MET A 1 -18.68 -7.00 -8.30
CA MET A 1 -17.70 -7.93 -8.94
C MET A 1 -16.22 -7.51 -8.82
N GLY A 2 -15.86 -6.23 -8.67
CA GLY A 2 -14.45 -5.81 -8.70
C GLY A 2 -13.57 -6.25 -7.52
N ILE A 3 -14.13 -6.31 -6.30
CA ILE A 3 -13.36 -6.53 -5.06
C ILE A 3 -12.65 -7.89 -5.06
N ASN A 4 -13.39 -8.98 -5.30
CA ASN A 4 -12.83 -10.33 -5.32
C ASN A 4 -11.75 -10.50 -6.40
N LYS A 5 -11.94 -9.84 -7.56
CA LYS A 5 -10.96 -9.88 -8.64
C LYS A 5 -9.68 -9.12 -8.24
N ALA A 6 -9.82 -7.93 -7.66
CA ALA A 6 -8.69 -7.14 -7.18
C ALA A 6 -7.90 -7.88 -6.09
N ALA A 7 -8.59 -8.42 -5.08
CA ALA A 7 -7.97 -9.18 -4.00
C ALA A 7 -7.20 -10.40 -4.55
N ARG A 8 -7.81 -11.18 -5.46
CA ARG A 8 -7.12 -12.30 -6.12
C ARG A 8 -5.91 -11.88 -6.94
N ILE A 9 -5.95 -10.74 -7.62
CA ILE A 9 -4.77 -10.25 -8.37
C ILE A 9 -3.60 -10.00 -7.42
N VAL A 10 -3.86 -9.38 -6.27
CA VAL A 10 -2.83 -9.12 -5.24
C VAL A 10 -2.28 -10.44 -4.70
N ILE A 11 -3.15 -11.35 -4.25
CA ILE A 11 -2.74 -12.62 -3.65
C ILE A 11 -1.99 -13.50 -4.66
N ASN A 12 -2.47 -13.62 -5.90
CA ASN A 12 -1.78 -14.38 -6.94
C ASN A 12 -0.40 -13.80 -7.26
N HIS A 13 -0.26 -12.47 -7.21
CA HIS A 13 1.04 -11.83 -7.36
C HIS A 13 1.98 -12.23 -6.22
N CYS A 14 1.49 -12.22 -4.98
CA CYS A 14 2.27 -12.64 -3.81
C CYS A 14 2.70 -14.11 -3.91
N LEU A 15 1.78 -15.02 -4.25
CA LEU A 15 2.08 -16.43 -4.42
C LEU A 15 3.12 -16.66 -5.54
N LYS A 16 2.96 -16.02 -6.70
CA LYS A 16 3.88 -16.15 -7.83
C LYS A 16 5.28 -15.61 -7.54
N LYS A 17 5.38 -14.63 -6.65
CA LYS A 17 6.65 -13.96 -6.29
C LYS A 17 7.19 -14.42 -4.93
N SER A 18 6.57 -15.42 -4.31
CA SER A 18 6.93 -15.93 -2.97
C SER A 18 6.99 -14.83 -1.91
N ILE A 19 6.01 -13.92 -1.93
CA ILE A 19 5.88 -12.84 -0.95
C ILE A 19 5.06 -13.36 0.23
N GLY A 20 5.70 -13.49 1.39
CA GLY A 20 5.07 -14.00 2.62
C GLY A 20 4.41 -12.95 3.50
N THR A 21 4.50 -11.66 3.16
CA THR A 21 3.95 -10.58 4.01
C THR A 21 3.35 -9.46 3.18
N ILE A 22 2.14 -9.04 3.56
CA ILE A 22 1.45 -7.87 3.00
C ILE A 22 1.24 -6.87 4.13
N VAL A 23 1.67 -5.64 3.90
CA VAL A 23 1.47 -4.51 4.82
C VAL A 23 0.46 -3.56 4.20
N LEU A 24 -0.58 -3.21 4.93
CA LEU A 24 -1.63 -2.32 4.49
C LEU A 24 -1.76 -1.12 5.45
N GLY A 25 -1.68 0.08 4.89
CA GLY A 25 -1.98 1.33 5.59
C GLY A 25 -3.48 1.50 5.80
N TRP A 26 -3.91 1.78 7.02
CA TRP A 26 -5.31 2.03 7.34
C TRP A 26 -5.46 3.17 8.35
N ASN A 27 -6.22 4.20 7.97
CA ASN A 27 -6.59 5.29 8.85
C ASN A 27 -8.06 5.11 9.27
N LYS A 28 -8.30 4.99 10.58
CA LYS A 28 -9.66 4.94 11.14
C LYS A 28 -10.39 6.23 10.77
N GLY A 29 -11.57 6.12 10.17
CA GLY A 29 -12.36 7.29 9.78
C GLY A 29 -11.92 7.98 8.49
N GLN A 30 -11.07 7.37 7.64
CA GLN A 30 -10.68 7.93 6.33
C GLN A 30 -11.88 8.33 5.44
N LYS A 31 -13.07 7.74 5.67
CA LYS A 31 -14.31 8.11 4.99
C LYS A 31 -15.13 9.21 5.67
N ASN A 32 -14.91 9.47 6.96
CA ASN A 32 -15.82 10.26 7.79
C ASN A 32 -15.53 11.77 7.77
N GLN A 33 -14.36 12.20 7.31
CA GLN A 33 -14.00 13.62 7.21
C GLN A 33 -13.15 13.87 5.95
N ILE A 34 -13.73 13.62 4.79
CA ILE A 34 -13.15 14.13 3.55
C ILE A 34 -13.75 15.52 3.33
N GLU A 35 -13.19 16.58 3.92
CA GLU A 35 -13.43 17.95 3.44
C GLU A 35 -12.57 18.24 2.20
N LEU A 36 -12.55 17.32 1.22
CA LEU A 36 -11.93 17.56 -0.07
C LEU A 36 -13.02 18.13 -0.96
N GLY A 37 -13.11 19.46 -0.99
CA GLY A 37 -14.18 20.28 -1.61
C GLY A 37 -15.02 19.61 -2.71
N LYS A 38 -16.33 19.90 -2.67
CA LYS A 38 -17.49 19.42 -3.48
C LYS A 38 -17.28 18.50 -4.71
N LYS A 39 -16.22 18.64 -5.52
CA LYS A 39 -15.92 17.79 -6.69
C LYS A 39 -15.21 16.46 -6.38
N SER A 40 -14.40 16.38 -5.32
CA SER A 40 -13.57 15.19 -5.04
C SER A 40 -14.25 14.13 -4.16
N ASN A 41 -15.19 14.54 -3.31
CA ASN A 41 -15.92 13.61 -2.44
C ASN A 41 -16.78 12.63 -3.21
N SER A 42 -17.44 13.08 -4.28
CA SER A 42 -18.41 12.30 -5.06
C SER A 42 -17.80 11.07 -5.74
N GLU A 43 -16.50 11.10 -6.07
CA GLU A 43 -15.77 9.98 -6.70
C GLU A 43 -15.23 8.97 -5.68
N PHE A 44 -15.00 9.39 -4.43
CA PHE A 44 -14.43 8.57 -3.35
C PHE A 44 -15.47 7.82 -2.52
N VAL A 45 -16.68 8.38 -2.39
CA VAL A 45 -17.79 7.82 -1.59
C VAL A 45 -18.17 6.36 -1.97
N PRO A 46 -18.12 5.90 -3.23
CA PRO A 46 -18.51 4.52 -3.56
C PRO A 46 -17.40 3.46 -3.43
N ILE A 47 -16.13 3.80 -3.18
CA ILE A 47 -15.06 2.78 -3.16
C ILE A 47 -15.15 1.96 -1.86
N PRO A 48 -15.41 0.64 -1.92
CA PRO A 48 -15.60 -0.21 -0.74
C PRO A 48 -14.23 -0.67 -0.19
N THR A 49 -13.36 0.27 0.17
CA THR A 49 -11.97 -0.01 0.61
C THR A 49 -11.92 -0.91 1.84
N ALA A 50 -12.87 -0.78 2.77
CA ALA A 50 -12.98 -1.64 3.95
C ALA A 50 -13.26 -3.11 3.55
N ARG A 51 -14.23 -3.33 2.67
CA ARG A 51 -14.56 -4.67 2.16
C ARG A 51 -13.40 -5.28 1.37
N LEU A 52 -12.62 -4.47 0.64
CA LEU A 52 -11.42 -4.94 -0.04
C LEU A 52 -10.33 -5.36 0.95
N LYS A 53 -10.10 -4.55 1.99
CA LYS A 53 -9.17 -4.88 3.08
C LYS A 53 -9.54 -6.21 3.72
N GLU A 54 -10.78 -6.35 4.17
CA GLU A 54 -11.30 -7.57 4.81
C GLU A 54 -11.12 -8.78 3.89
N ARG A 55 -11.42 -8.63 2.59
CA ARG A 55 -11.26 -9.73 1.64
C ARG A 55 -9.80 -10.11 1.42
N ILE A 56 -8.88 -9.15 1.38
CA ILE A 56 -7.44 -9.42 1.28
C ILE A 56 -6.97 -10.14 2.54
N ALA A 57 -7.34 -9.66 3.73
CA ALA A 57 -6.98 -10.27 5.00
C ALA A 57 -7.47 -11.72 5.11
N GLN A 58 -8.70 -11.98 4.68
CA GLN A 58 -9.25 -13.34 4.61
C GLN A 58 -8.40 -14.24 3.71
N LEU A 59 -8.12 -13.81 2.47
CA LEU A 59 -7.30 -14.61 1.55
C LEU A 59 -5.87 -14.79 2.07
N CYS A 60 -5.30 -13.79 2.75
CA CYS A 60 -3.98 -13.93 3.36
C CYS A 60 -3.96 -15.06 4.39
N SER A 61 -4.98 -15.14 5.24
CA SER A 61 -5.15 -16.25 6.20
C SER A 61 -5.26 -17.61 5.52
N GLU A 62 -6.06 -17.70 4.45
CA GLU A 62 -6.26 -18.95 3.67
C GLU A 62 -4.96 -19.44 3.00
N TYR A 63 -4.08 -18.53 2.56
CA TYR A 63 -2.85 -18.86 1.84
C TYR A 63 -1.57 -18.78 2.69
N GLY A 64 -1.68 -18.59 4.00
CA GLY A 64 -0.53 -18.48 4.90
C GLY A 64 0.34 -17.24 4.67
N ILE A 65 -0.23 -16.16 4.14
CA ILE A 65 0.44 -14.87 3.97
C ILE A 65 0.21 -14.03 5.23
N LEU A 66 1.26 -13.46 5.80
CA LEU A 66 1.14 -12.58 6.96
C LEU A 66 0.55 -11.23 6.54
N PHE A 67 -0.63 -10.90 7.05
CA PHE A 67 -1.29 -9.61 6.82
C PHE A 67 -1.07 -8.67 8.01
N ILE A 68 -0.54 -7.48 7.75
CA ILE A 68 -0.21 -6.49 8.77
C ILE A 68 -0.93 -5.18 8.46
N GLU A 69 -1.81 -4.77 9.36
CA GLU A 69 -2.43 -3.45 9.33
C GLU A 69 -1.58 -2.45 10.10
N THR A 70 -1.27 -1.30 9.49
CA THR A 70 -0.52 -0.23 10.13
C THR A 70 -1.16 1.12 9.86
N GLU A 71 -0.88 2.10 10.70
CA GLU A 71 -1.45 3.44 10.59
C GLU A 71 -0.74 4.25 9.49
N GLU A 72 -1.51 4.93 8.64
CA GLU A 72 -1.03 5.59 7.41
C GLU A 72 -0.86 7.12 7.58
N SER A 73 -0.94 7.69 8.79
CA SER A 73 -0.86 9.15 8.94
C SER A 73 0.45 9.71 8.40
N TYR A 74 0.32 10.84 7.69
CA TYR A 74 1.40 11.62 7.08
C TYR A 74 2.26 10.89 6.03
N THR A 75 1.99 9.62 5.71
CA THR A 75 2.77 8.81 4.76
C THR A 75 2.71 9.31 3.31
N SER A 76 1.63 9.99 2.93
CA SER A 76 1.45 10.57 1.59
C SER A 76 2.11 11.95 1.43
N VAL A 77 2.55 12.55 2.55
CA VAL A 77 3.13 13.89 2.62
C VAL A 77 4.63 13.84 2.89
N ALA A 78 5.05 12.95 3.80
CA ALA A 78 6.45 12.70 4.11
C ALA A 78 7.22 12.10 2.92
N SER A 79 8.48 12.49 2.78
CA SER A 79 9.37 11.96 1.76
C SER A 79 10.05 10.69 2.25
N PHE A 80 9.86 9.58 1.52
CA PHE A 80 10.58 8.35 1.82
C PHE A 80 12.08 8.50 1.51
N LEU A 81 12.42 9.11 0.36
CA LEU A 81 13.81 9.24 -0.09
C LEU A 81 14.65 10.15 0.80
N ASP A 82 14.04 11.18 1.38
CA ASP A 82 14.75 12.13 2.25
C ASP A 82 14.76 11.67 3.72
N GLY A 83 14.12 10.53 4.02
CA GLY A 83 14.14 9.95 5.35
C GLY A 83 13.23 10.66 6.36
N ASP A 84 12.24 11.43 5.92
CA ASP A 84 11.36 12.26 6.78
C ASP A 84 10.80 11.46 7.97
N ASN A 85 10.70 12.10 9.13
CA ASN A 85 10.05 11.50 10.29
C ASN A 85 8.56 11.23 10.00
N LEU A 86 8.08 10.06 10.44
CA LEU A 86 6.68 9.63 10.29
C LEU A 86 6.00 9.62 11.67
N PRO A 87 5.49 10.76 12.14
CA PRO A 87 4.75 10.80 13.41
C PRO A 87 3.44 10.02 13.29
N ASN A 88 2.96 9.49 14.42
CA ASN A 88 1.61 8.94 14.50
C ASN A 88 0.59 10.08 14.56
N TYR A 89 -0.67 9.76 14.29
CA TYR A 89 -1.78 10.69 14.48
C TYR A 89 -1.77 11.31 15.88
N GLY A 90 -1.76 12.64 15.98
CA GLY A 90 -1.75 13.37 17.26
C GLY A 90 -0.37 13.59 17.88
N GLU A 91 0.67 12.88 17.42
CA GLU A 91 2.06 13.00 17.92
C GLU A 91 2.93 13.89 17.01
N LYS A 92 2.32 14.65 16.11
CA LYS A 92 3.02 15.51 15.17
C LYS A 92 3.64 16.71 15.91
N PRO A 93 4.97 16.90 15.88
CA PRO A 93 5.61 18.11 16.42
C PRO A 93 5.10 19.38 15.72
N ASN A 94 5.06 20.51 16.44
CA ASN A 94 4.61 21.79 15.90
C ASN A 94 5.44 22.23 14.68
N ASP A 95 6.75 22.01 14.73
CA ASP A 95 7.69 22.38 13.65
C ASP A 95 7.88 21.27 12.60
N TRP A 96 7.06 20.23 12.62
CA TRP A 96 7.18 19.15 11.64
C TRP A 96 6.80 19.65 10.25
N LYS A 97 7.77 19.57 9.34
CA LYS A 97 7.61 19.90 7.93
C LYS A 97 8.23 18.80 7.07
N PRO A 98 7.51 18.29 6.06
CA PRO A 98 8.08 17.34 5.11
C PRO A 98 9.17 18.02 4.29
N LEU A 99 10.26 17.31 4.00
CA LEU A 99 11.33 17.79 3.13
C LEU A 99 10.91 17.75 1.65
N GLY A 100 10.05 16.79 1.31
CA GLY A 100 9.45 16.67 -0.01
C GLY A 100 8.06 17.29 -0.11
N LYS A 101 7.51 17.29 -1.33
CA LYS A 101 6.17 17.81 -1.62
C LYS A 101 5.49 17.01 -2.72
N ARG A 102 4.21 16.69 -2.50
CA ARG A 102 3.33 16.18 -3.56
C ARG A 102 2.99 17.31 -4.53
N ILE A 103 3.29 17.11 -5.82
CA ILE A 103 3.03 18.13 -6.85
C ILE A 103 1.62 17.96 -7.41
N LYS A 104 1.24 16.73 -7.77
CA LYS A 104 -0.09 16.37 -8.28
C LYS A 104 -0.42 14.90 -8.01
N ARG A 105 -1.62 14.45 -8.38
CA ARG A 105 -1.99 13.03 -8.31
C ARG A 105 -0.97 12.18 -9.07
N GLY A 106 -0.47 11.12 -8.43
CA GLY A 106 0.56 10.24 -8.98
C GLY A 106 1.99 10.80 -9.03
N LEU A 107 2.26 12.05 -8.61
CA LEU A 107 3.59 12.66 -8.70
C LEU A 107 4.03 13.34 -7.39
N TYR A 108 5.18 12.91 -6.88
CA TYR A 108 5.82 13.42 -5.68
C TYR A 108 7.24 13.91 -5.99
N ARG A 109 7.68 14.98 -5.35
CA ARG A 109 9.03 15.55 -5.49
C ARG A 109 9.74 15.52 -4.14
N SER A 110 10.91 14.89 -4.06
CA SER A 110 11.78 14.90 -2.88
C SER A 110 12.53 16.24 -2.76
N SER A 111 13.22 16.48 -1.64
CA SER A 111 14.03 17.69 -1.41
C SER A 111 15.14 17.87 -2.44
N ASN A 112 15.73 16.76 -2.88
CA ASN A 112 16.74 16.69 -3.95
C ASN A 112 16.14 16.87 -5.36
N ASN A 113 14.91 17.37 -5.50
CA ASN A 113 14.16 17.51 -6.75
C ASN A 113 13.92 16.20 -7.53
N CYS A 114 14.12 15.04 -6.89
CA CYS A 114 13.81 13.75 -7.49
C CYS A 114 12.29 13.57 -7.61
N LEU A 115 11.83 13.25 -8.81
CA LEU A 115 10.42 12.91 -9.06
C LEU A 115 10.21 11.41 -8.88
N ILE A 116 9.21 11.03 -8.09
CA ILE A 116 8.78 9.65 -7.87
C ILE A 116 7.25 9.55 -7.90
N ASN A 117 6.73 8.33 -8.00
CA ASN A 117 5.30 8.12 -7.91
C ASN A 117 4.80 8.34 -6.46
N ALA A 118 3.72 9.11 -6.32
CA ALA A 118 3.17 9.46 -5.01
C ALA A 118 2.62 8.24 -4.24
N ASP A 119 2.03 7.27 -4.93
CA ASP A 119 1.47 6.06 -4.32
C ASP A 119 2.59 5.11 -3.89
N CYS A 120 3.67 5.02 -4.68
CA CYS A 120 4.89 4.29 -4.29
C CYS A 120 5.58 4.94 -3.08
N ASN A 121 5.66 6.27 -3.02
CA ASN A 121 6.20 6.98 -1.86
C ASN A 121 5.38 6.66 -0.59
N GLY A 122 4.04 6.70 -0.69
CA GLY A 122 3.15 6.33 0.40
C GLY A 122 3.35 4.88 0.86
N ALA A 123 3.38 3.93 -0.09
CA ALA A 123 3.63 2.51 0.20
C ALA A 123 4.99 2.27 0.87
N ALA A 124 6.04 2.95 0.41
CA ALA A 124 7.37 2.85 1.01
C ALA A 124 7.38 3.40 2.44
N ASN A 125 6.67 4.50 2.71
CA ASN A 125 6.52 5.04 4.06
C ASN A 125 5.72 4.12 5.00
N ILE A 126 4.68 3.47 4.51
CA ILE A 126 3.92 2.44 5.24
C ILE A 126 4.85 1.29 5.65
N ILE A 127 5.60 0.75 4.69
CA ILE A 127 6.57 -0.33 4.95
C ILE A 127 7.63 0.14 5.95
N ARG A 128 8.10 1.39 5.84
CA ARG A 128 9.09 1.97 6.76
C ARG A 128 8.60 2.00 8.21
N LYS A 129 7.30 2.26 8.47
CA LYS A 129 6.75 2.21 9.85
C LYS A 129 6.84 0.82 10.47
N VAL A 130 6.64 -0.23 9.68
CA VAL A 130 6.68 -1.62 10.19
C VAL A 130 8.07 -2.24 10.10
N SER A 131 8.98 -1.66 9.32
CA SER A 131 10.32 -2.21 9.04
C SER A 131 11.11 -2.52 10.32
N ARG A 132 11.09 -1.63 11.31
CA ARG A 132 11.77 -1.84 12.59
C ARG A 132 11.19 -2.99 13.40
N LYS A 133 9.86 -3.17 13.38
CA LYS A 133 9.18 -4.24 14.12
C LYS A 133 9.42 -5.61 13.47
N LEU A 134 9.56 -5.64 12.16
CA LEU A 134 9.67 -6.85 11.36
C LEU A 134 11.10 -7.15 10.88
N SER A 135 12.07 -6.32 11.26
CA SER A 135 13.46 -6.38 10.80
C SER A 135 13.58 -6.50 9.27
N LEU A 136 12.79 -5.71 8.53
CA LEU A 136 12.79 -5.74 7.06
C LEU A 136 13.96 -4.93 6.50
N ASP A 137 14.66 -5.51 5.52
CA ASP A 137 15.63 -4.79 4.72
C ASP A 137 14.94 -3.90 3.67
N LEU A 138 15.16 -2.58 3.79
CA LEU A 138 14.62 -1.58 2.88
C LEU A 138 15.64 -1.14 1.81
N SER A 139 16.85 -1.71 1.77
CA SER A 139 17.92 -1.34 0.84
C SER A 139 17.49 -1.37 -0.64
N ARG A 140 16.53 -2.25 -0.96
CA ARG A 140 16.00 -2.45 -2.32
C ARG A 140 14.97 -1.39 -2.74
N LEU A 141 14.48 -0.57 -1.81
CA LEU A 141 13.59 0.55 -2.09
C LEU A 141 14.42 1.77 -2.49
N CYS A 142 14.84 1.82 -3.75
CA CYS A 142 15.58 2.94 -4.32
C CYS A 142 14.70 3.80 -5.23
N ARG A 143 15.22 4.96 -5.65
CA ARG A 143 14.54 5.87 -6.60
C ARG A 143 13.98 5.14 -7.82
N GLY A 144 14.77 4.24 -8.43
CA GLY A 144 14.37 3.52 -9.64
C GLY A 144 13.10 2.68 -9.45
N THR A 145 12.94 2.07 -8.28
CA THR A 145 11.74 1.28 -7.93
C THR A 145 10.51 2.17 -7.71
N LEU A 146 10.71 3.40 -7.23
CA LEU A 146 9.62 4.34 -6.91
C LEU A 146 9.18 5.20 -8.11
N THR A 147 9.95 5.26 -9.20
CA THR A 147 9.63 6.08 -10.38
C THR A 147 8.67 5.40 -11.34
N CYS A 148 8.77 4.08 -11.51
CA CYS A 148 8.11 3.36 -12.60
C CYS A 148 7.22 2.22 -12.07
N PRO A 149 6.11 2.52 -11.37
CA PRO A 149 5.20 1.48 -10.93
C PRO A 149 4.56 0.76 -12.11
N GLN A 150 4.43 -0.56 -11.99
CA GLN A 150 3.63 -1.35 -12.92
C GLN A 150 2.14 -1.00 -12.73
N ARG A 151 1.50 -0.49 -13.78
CA ARG A 151 0.05 -0.26 -13.78
C ARG A 151 -0.67 -1.57 -14.10
N VAL A 152 -1.59 -1.97 -13.23
CA VAL A 152 -2.41 -3.17 -13.40
C VAL A 152 -3.87 -2.77 -13.65
N TYR A 153 -4.42 -3.22 -14.78
CA TYR A 153 -5.80 -2.98 -15.15
C TYR A 153 -6.69 -4.15 -14.75
N LEU A 154 -7.67 -3.91 -13.86
CA LEU A 154 -8.56 -4.96 -13.34
C LEU A 154 -9.37 -5.66 -14.45
N TRP A 155 -9.68 -4.98 -15.56
CA TRP A 155 -10.42 -5.56 -16.69
C TRP A 155 -9.52 -6.32 -17.68
N SER A 156 -8.23 -6.00 -17.75
CA SER A 156 -7.30 -6.57 -18.75
C SER A 156 -6.61 -7.86 -18.31
N ALA A 157 -6.72 -8.24 -17.02
CA ALA A 157 -6.21 -9.52 -16.53
C ALA A 157 -6.96 -10.70 -17.20
N LYS A 158 -6.47 -11.15 -18.36
CA LYS A 158 -6.92 -12.35 -19.08
C LYS A 158 -6.64 -13.58 -18.21
N LYS A 159 -7.61 -14.50 -18.17
CA LYS A 159 -7.52 -15.82 -17.51
C LYS A 159 -6.37 -16.63 -18.13
N LYS A 160 -5.30 -16.88 -17.39
CA LYS A 160 -4.58 -18.15 -17.47
C LYS A 160 -4.85 -18.86 -16.14
N GLN A 161 -5.90 -19.67 -16.12
CA GLN A 161 -6.02 -20.75 -15.15
C GLN A 161 -5.09 -21.85 -15.64
N SER A 162 -3.83 -21.83 -15.19
CA SER A 162 -3.12 -23.09 -15.01
C SER A 162 -3.62 -23.65 -13.69
N ASN A 163 -4.26 -24.82 -13.72
CA ASN A 163 -4.47 -25.64 -12.53
C ASN A 163 -3.12 -25.80 -11.84
N MET A 164 -2.92 -25.06 -10.74
CA MET A 164 -1.97 -25.47 -9.72
C MET A 164 -2.83 -26.11 -8.65
N ASP A 165 -2.82 -27.45 -8.65
CA ASP A 165 -3.35 -28.24 -7.56
C ASP A 165 -2.67 -27.79 -6.26
N LEU A 166 -3.45 -27.19 -5.37
CA LEU A 166 -3.03 -26.76 -4.04
C LEU A 166 -3.07 -27.92 -3.02
N SER A 167 -3.05 -29.18 -3.49
CA SER A 167 -3.18 -30.37 -2.63
C SER A 167 -1.90 -30.75 -1.87
N CYS A 168 -0.77 -30.07 -2.07
CA CYS A 168 0.51 -30.48 -1.44
C CYS A 168 1.01 -29.62 -0.28
N CYS A 169 0.20 -28.74 0.32
CA CYS A 169 0.59 -28.01 1.53
C CYS A 169 -0.34 -28.28 2.71
N VAL A 170 -0.66 -29.56 2.95
CA VAL A 170 -0.98 -30.04 4.31
C VAL A 170 0.34 -30.46 4.94
N VAL A 171 0.95 -29.54 5.69
CA VAL A 171 2.03 -29.89 6.61
C VAL A 171 1.34 -30.61 7.77
N SER A 172 1.58 -31.91 7.87
CA SER A 172 1.21 -32.73 9.03
C SER A 172 1.91 -32.22 10.30
N ALA A 173 1.18 -32.44 11.41
CA ALA A 173 1.45 -32.15 12.82
C ALA A 173 2.91 -31.97 13.28
#